data_AF-A0A1I8D1S9-F1
#
_entry.id   AF-A0A1I8D1S9-F1
#
_cell.length_a   1.000
_cell.length_b   1.000
_cell.length_c   1.000
_cell.angle_alpha   90.00
_cell.angle_beta   90.00
_cell.angle_gamma   90.00
#
_symmetry.space_group_name_H-M   'P 1'
#
loop_
_entity.id
_entity.type
_entity.pdbx_description
1 polymer ?
#
loop_
_entity_poly.entity_id
_entity_poly.type
_entity_poly.pdbx_seq_one_letter_code
_entity_poly.pdbx_strand_id
1 'polypeptide(L)'
;MASSGTVQQYRNKAMAREDNLIYSVKRILTRIRFRSDNKIYYLVEWLDFPVEFCTWEPQDNILDKNLILSKLERAMHLQIVFNHTTITKDFF
;
A
#
# COMPACT_ATOMS: atom_id res chain seq x y z
N MET A 1 39.53 24.94 -11.06
CA MET A 1 38.13 24.66 -11.43
C MET A 1 37.93 23.16 -11.40
N ALA A 2 37.48 22.60 -10.27
CA ALA A 2 37.29 21.15 -10.15
C ALA A 2 36.11 20.70 -11.03
N SER A 3 36.37 19.70 -11.87
CA SER A 3 35.50 19.24 -12.94
C SER A 3 34.16 18.70 -12.41
N SER A 4 33.08 19.28 -12.93
CA SER A 4 31.65 18.98 -12.70
C SER A 4 31.29 17.49 -12.83
N GLY A 5 32.10 16.68 -13.51
CA GLY A 5 31.85 15.25 -13.72
C GLY A 5 31.90 14.40 -12.45
N THR A 6 32.66 14.82 -11.43
CA THR A 6 32.90 14.00 -10.23
C THR A 6 31.73 14.03 -9.25
N VAL A 7 31.00 15.15 -9.16
CA VAL A 7 29.85 15.29 -8.26
C VAL A 7 28.62 14.58 -8.83
N GLN A 8 28.44 14.63 -10.15
CA GLN A 8 27.29 14.00 -10.83
C GLN A 8 27.31 12.47 -10.73
N GLN A 9 28.47 11.83 -10.82
CA GLN A 9 28.60 10.37 -10.67
C GLN A 9 28.24 9.87 -9.27
N TYR A 10 28.58 10.61 -8.20
CA TYR A 10 28.19 10.23 -6.84
C TYR A 10 26.69 10.41 -6.61
N ARG A 11 26.10 11.48 -7.18
CA ARG A 11 24.65 11.70 -7.17
C ARG A 11 23.89 10.55 -7.85
N ASN A 12 24.37 10.09 -9.01
CA ASN A 12 23.74 8.99 -9.75
C ASN A 12 23.89 7.63 -9.04
N LYS A 13 25.01 7.39 -8.36
CA LYS A 13 25.28 6.13 -7.65
C LYS A 13 24.58 6.04 -6.28
N ALA A 14 24.30 7.18 -5.64
CA ALA A 14 23.52 7.24 -4.42
C ALA A 14 22.02 6.97 -4.67
N MET A 15 21.44 7.54 -5.74
CA MET A 15 20.03 7.31 -6.11
C MET A 15 19.74 5.85 -6.48
N ALA A 16 20.66 5.14 -7.16
CA ALA A 16 20.45 3.75 -7.56
C ALA A 16 20.43 2.73 -6.40
N ARG A 17 20.73 3.15 -5.15
CA ARG A 17 20.68 2.26 -3.97
C ARG A 17 19.32 2.25 -3.29
N GLU A 18 18.47 3.24 -3.54
CA GLU A 18 17.21 3.43 -2.82
C GLU A 18 16.07 2.53 -3.37
N ASP A 19 16.15 2.10 -4.64
CA ASP A 19 15.09 1.32 -5.30
C ASP A 19 14.82 -0.08 -4.70
N ASN A 20 15.67 -0.58 -3.79
CA ASN A 20 15.51 -1.90 -3.17
C ASN A 20 15.29 -1.82 -1.65
N LEU A 21 14.94 -0.67 -1.10
CA LEU A 21 14.67 -0.53 0.32
C LEU A 21 13.28 -1.09 0.65
N ILE A 22 13.24 -1.98 1.65
CA ILE A 22 12.01 -2.57 2.17
C ILE A 22 11.64 -1.80 3.45
N TYR A 23 10.40 -1.33 3.52
CA TYR A 23 9.88 -0.58 4.66
C TYR A 23 8.70 -1.30 5.31
N SER A 24 8.56 -1.12 6.61
CA SER A 24 7.42 -1.65 7.36
C SER A 24 6.16 -0.84 7.10
N VAL A 25 5.06 -1.54 6.83
CA VAL A 25 3.75 -0.94 6.55
C VAL A 25 2.82 -1.18 7.73
N LYS A 26 2.07 -0.15 8.12
CA LYS A 26 1.03 -0.26 9.16
C LYS A 26 -0.23 -0.91 8.62
N ARG A 27 -0.72 -0.45 7.46
CA ARG A 27 -1.85 -1.06 6.73
C ARG A 27 -2.02 -0.48 5.33
N ILE A 28 -2.83 -1.17 4.52
CA ILE A 28 -3.34 -0.67 3.25
C ILE A 28 -4.64 0.10 3.48
N LEU A 29 -4.71 1.33 3.00
CA LEU A 29 -5.90 2.19 3.16
C LEU A 29 -6.93 1.94 2.06
N THR A 30 -6.49 1.86 0.81
CA THR A 30 -7.36 1.65 -0.36
C THR A 30 -6.55 1.15 -1.55
N ARG A 31 -7.23 0.86 -2.67
CA ARG A 31 -6.60 0.55 -3.97
C ARG A 31 -7.25 1.33 -5.09
N ILE A 32 -6.49 1.62 -6.14
CA ILE A 32 -6.97 2.20 -7.39
C ILE A 32 -6.39 1.42 -8.57
N ARG A 33 -7.08 1.45 -9.71
CA ARG A 33 -6.55 1.01 -10.99
C ARG A 33 -6.40 2.22 -11.90
N PHE A 34 -5.17 2.58 -12.26
CA PHE A 34 -4.97 3.69 -13.18
C PHE A 34 -5.30 3.25 -14.61
N ARG A 35 -5.98 4.13 -15.36
CA ARG A 35 -6.36 3.84 -16.75
C ARG A 35 -5.16 3.90 -17.71
N SER A 36 -4.12 4.65 -17.35
CA SER A 36 -2.95 4.91 -18.18
C SER A 36 -2.10 3.67 -18.41
N ASP A 37 -1.85 2.88 -17.37
CA ASP A 37 -1.03 1.67 -17.42
C ASP A 37 -1.82 0.39 -17.11
N ASN A 38 -3.09 0.53 -16.76
CA ASN A 38 -4.01 -0.55 -16.40
C ASN A 38 -3.55 -1.36 -15.17
N LYS A 39 -2.66 -0.80 -14.34
CA LYS A 39 -2.09 -1.46 -13.15
C LYS A 39 -2.81 -1.07 -11.87
N ILE A 40 -2.68 -1.93 -10.86
CA ILE A 40 -3.25 -1.73 -9.52
C ILE A 40 -2.20 -1.06 -8.64
N TYR A 41 -2.64 -0.04 -7.91
CA TYR A 41 -1.86 0.67 -6.91
C TYR A 41 -2.60 0.65 -5.58
N TYR A 42 -1.83 0.63 -4.49
CA TYR A 42 -2.33 0.63 -3.12
C TYR A 42 -1.86 1.87 -2.39
N LEU A 43 -2.77 2.51 -1.65
CA LEU A 43 -2.41 3.61 -0.76
C LEU A 43 -1.90 3.02 0.56
N VAL A 44 -0.62 3.23 0.83
CA VAL A 44 0.10 2.62 1.96
C VAL A 44 0.18 3.61 3.12
N GLU A 45 -0.31 3.22 4.30
CA GLU A 45 0.00 3.89 5.56
C GLU A 45 1.27 3.27 6.14
N TRP A 46 2.36 4.03 6.12
CA TRP A 46 3.67 3.59 6.60
C TRP A 46 3.68 3.46 8.13
N LEU A 47 4.43 2.49 8.65
CA LEU A 47 4.60 2.32 10.10
C LEU A 47 5.35 3.52 10.68
N ASP A 48 4.84 4.09 11.77
CA ASP A 48 5.41 5.25 12.49
C ASP A 48 5.47 6.57 11.70
N PHE A 49 4.81 6.66 10.54
CA PHE A 49 4.62 7.92 9.83
C PHE A 49 3.18 8.42 9.91
N PRO A 50 2.98 9.75 9.91
CA PRO A 50 1.66 10.35 9.80
C PRO A 50 0.95 9.96 8.49
N VAL A 51 -0.39 9.97 8.50
CA VAL A 51 -1.23 9.55 7.36
C VAL A 51 -1.06 10.47 6.14
N GLU A 52 -0.61 11.69 6.34
CA GLU A 52 -0.32 12.67 5.30
C GLU A 52 0.85 12.24 4.41
N PHE A 53 1.71 11.32 4.89
CA PHE A 53 2.84 10.76 4.14
C PHE A 53 2.50 9.44 3.42
N CYS A 54 1.22 9.06 3.34
CA CYS A 54 0.83 7.87 2.58
C CYS A 54 1.19 8.03 1.09
N THR A 55 1.69 6.95 0.49
CA THR A 55 2.07 6.93 -0.93
C THR A 55 1.30 5.84 -1.68
N TRP A 56 1.17 6.03 -2.99
CA TRP A 56 0.58 5.03 -3.89
C TRP A 56 1.67 4.10 -4.42
N GLU A 57 1.71 2.89 -3.89
CA GLU A 57 2.67 1.86 -4.29
C GLU A 57 2.04 0.90 -5.30
N PRO A 58 2.75 0.51 -6.38
CA PRO A 58 2.27 -0.50 -7.30
C PRO A 58 2.10 -1.84 -6.58
N GLN A 59 1.21 -2.69 -7.07
CA GLN A 59 0.96 -4.02 -6.51
C GLN A 59 2.25 -4.83 -6.31
N ASP A 60 3.21 -4.70 -7.23
CA ASP A 60 4.47 -5.44 -7.20
C ASP A 60 5.39 -5.02 -6.04
N ASN A 61 5.20 -3.82 -5.47
CA ASN A 61 5.92 -3.35 -4.27
C ASN A 61 5.35 -3.93 -2.97
N ILE A 62 4.17 -4.56 -3.00
CA ILE A 62 3.55 -5.14 -1.81
C ILE A 62 4.03 -6.58 -1.62
N LEU A 63 5.04 -6.75 -0.78
CA LEU A 63 5.69 -8.05 -0.55
C LEU A 63 4.83 -9.01 0.29
N ASP A 64 4.05 -8.50 1.24
CA ASP A 64 3.14 -9.29 2.08
C ASP A 64 1.69 -9.17 1.60
N LYS A 65 1.17 -10.24 0.99
CA LYS A 65 -0.20 -10.30 0.48
C LYS A 65 -1.26 -10.26 1.58
N ASN A 66 -0.91 -10.60 2.83
CA ASN A 66 -1.85 -10.53 3.96
C ASN A 66 -2.27 -9.09 4.27
N LEU A 67 -1.43 -8.09 3.94
CA LEU A 67 -1.79 -6.67 4.03
C LEU A 67 -2.97 -6.31 3.12
N ILE A 68 -3.07 -6.95 1.95
CA ILE A 68 -4.17 -6.77 1.01
C ILE A 68 -5.42 -7.51 1.50
N LEU A 69 -5.24 -8.77 1.94
CA LEU A 69 -6.34 -9.62 2.42
C LEU A 69 -7.01 -9.02 3.64
N SER A 70 -6.25 -8.53 4.63
CA SER A 70 -6.82 -7.92 5.84
C SER A 70 -7.71 -6.70 5.55
N LYS A 71 -7.43 -5.94 4.48
CA LYS A 71 -8.31 -4.85 4.03
C LYS A 71 -9.58 -5.39 3.36
N LEU A 72 -9.45 -6.42 2.53
CA LEU A 72 -10.58 -7.08 1.88
C LEU A 72 -11.49 -7.78 2.89
N GLU A 73 -10.95 -8.45 3.90
CA GLU A 73 -11.70 -9.07 4.99
C GLU A 73 -12.50 -8.04 5.77
N ARG A 74 -11.96 -6.85 6.06
CA ARG A 74 -12.73 -5.75 6.68
C ARG A 74 -13.82 -5.20 5.76
N ALA A 75 -13.57 -5.12 4.44
CA ALA A 75 -14.58 -4.68 3.48
C ALA A 75 -15.68 -5.75 3.26
N MET A 76 -15.33 -7.03 3.28
CA MET A 76 -16.25 -8.17 3.19
C MET A 76 -16.99 -8.40 4.51
N HIS A 77 -16.39 -8.12 5.66
CA HIS A 77 -17.07 -8.15 6.96
C HIS A 77 -18.22 -7.15 6.99
N LEU A 78 -18.08 -5.99 6.33
CA LEU A 78 -19.19 -5.04 6.18
C LEU A 78 -20.27 -5.49 5.18
N GLN A 79 -20.01 -6.42 4.26
CA GLN A 79 -21.04 -6.97 3.36
C GLN A 79 -21.65 -8.30 3.86
N ILE A 80 -20.92 -9.08 4.65
CA ILE A 80 -21.40 -10.36 5.20
C ILE A 80 -22.14 -10.13 6.52
N VAL A 81 -21.68 -9.21 7.38
CA VAL A 81 -22.38 -8.87 8.62
C VAL A 81 -23.65 -8.03 8.35
N PHE A 82 -23.73 -7.30 7.23
CA PHE A 82 -24.96 -6.58 6.85
C PHE A 82 -25.98 -7.41 6.06
N ASN A 83 -25.61 -8.55 5.49
CA ASN A 83 -26.52 -9.33 4.62
C ASN A 83 -27.11 -10.60 5.25
N HIS A 84 -26.84 -10.92 6.52
CA HIS A 84 -27.59 -11.96 7.22
C HIS A 84 -27.68 -11.66 8.73
N THR A 85 -28.56 -10.71 9.08
CA THR A 85 -29.07 -10.61 10.46
C THR A 85 -30.58 -10.41 10.44
N THR A 86 -31.30 -11.45 10.06
CA THR A 86 -32.67 -11.72 10.56
C THR A 86 -32.87 -13.23 10.44
N ILE A 87 -32.95 -13.98 11.54
CA ILE A 87 -34.16 -14.58 12.16
C ILE A 87 -33.54 -15.68 13.06
N THR A 88 -33.75 -15.84 14.38
CA THR A 88 -34.79 -15.42 15.32
C THR A 88 -34.24 -15.52 16.75
N LYS A 89 -34.40 -14.47 17.56
CA LYS A 89 -34.89 -14.64 18.92
C LYS A 89 -36.40 -14.88 18.80
N ASP A 90 -36.90 -15.76 19.65
CA ASP A 90 -38.31 -16.11 19.87
C ASP A 90 -38.94 -17.03 18.81
N PHE A 91 -38.93 -18.34 19.09
CA PHE A 91 -40.12 -19.18 19.17
C PHE A 91 -39.77 -20.52 19.86
N PHE A 92 -40.48 -20.78 20.96
CA PHE A 92 -40.41 -21.88 21.95
C PHE A 92 -39.39 -21.74 23.09
#